data_AF-A0A3M1G7H4-F1
#
_entry.id   AF-A0A3M1G7H4-F1
#
_cell.length_a   1.000
_cell.length_b   1.000
_cell.length_c   1.000
_cell.angle_alpha   90.00
_cell.angle_beta   90.00
_cell.angle_gamma   90.00
#
_symmetry.space_group_name_H-M   'P 1'
#
loop_
_entity.id
_entity.type
_entity.pdbx_description
1 polymer ?
#
loop_
_entity_poly.entity_id
_entity_poly.type
_entity_poly.pdbx_seq_one_letter_code
_entity_poly.pdbx_strand_id
1 'polypeptide(L)'
;MTKIPVVQHILAANEELAQENQALLERAGVYGVNLMASPGAGKTSLILATVAALPEDVRPGVIEGDLASSIDADAIAAQGVPVVQINTGGNCHLEANMIRSALERLPLDEMELLFIENVGNLVCPANFQLGTHCNVVVGSAPEGHDKPYKYPGMFAAADAVVLNKADLLEVFDFDVDYFTQGLRMVNPDAPLFVLSCRTGEGVDAWVAWLLEQRS
;
A
#
# COMPACT_ATOMS: atom_id res chain seq x y z
N MET A 1 -12.39 -32.78 -9.36
CA MET A 1 -11.26 -32.96 -8.43
C MET A 1 -11.45 -31.95 -7.31
N THR A 2 -11.99 -32.39 -6.19
CA THR A 2 -12.49 -31.50 -5.13
C THR A 2 -11.41 -31.31 -4.08
N LYS A 3 -10.59 -30.27 -4.26
CA LYS A 3 -9.95 -29.56 -3.14
C LYS A 3 -10.83 -28.29 -2.98
N ILE A 4 -11.21 -27.76 -1.82
CA ILE A 4 -10.38 -27.30 -0.71
C ILE A 4 -11.30 -26.88 0.46
N PRO A 5 -11.20 -27.47 1.67
CA PRO A 5 -11.72 -26.86 2.90
C PRO A 5 -10.67 -25.94 3.55
N VAL A 6 -9.39 -26.32 3.49
CA VAL A 6 -8.30 -25.72 4.31
C VAL A 6 -8.00 -24.26 3.94
N VAL A 7 -7.95 -23.91 2.65
CA VAL A 7 -7.69 -22.52 2.22
C VAL A 7 -8.82 -21.58 2.66
N GLN A 8 -10.08 -22.03 2.63
CA GLN A 8 -11.21 -21.22 3.11
C GLN A 8 -11.11 -20.95 4.61
N HIS A 9 -10.67 -21.94 5.40
CA HIS A 9 -10.48 -21.75 6.84
C HIS A 9 -9.35 -20.76 7.18
N ILE A 10 -8.24 -20.78 6.42
CA ILE A 10 -7.13 -19.83 6.63
C ILE A 10 -7.57 -18.40 6.30
N LEU A 11 -8.25 -18.20 5.17
CA LEU A 11 -8.73 -16.87 4.78
C LEU A 11 -9.77 -16.31 5.75
N ALA A 12 -10.67 -17.15 6.25
CA ALA A 12 -11.66 -16.74 7.25
C ALA A 12 -11.01 -16.32 8.58
N ALA A 13 -9.99 -17.06 9.04
CA ALA A 13 -9.26 -16.69 10.25
C ALA A 13 -8.46 -15.39 10.07
N ASN A 14 -7.89 -15.17 8.88
CA ASN A 14 -7.23 -13.90 8.57
C ASN A 14 -8.23 -12.74 8.54
N GLU A 15 -9.42 -12.94 7.98
CA GLU A 15 -10.48 -11.92 7.91
C GLU A 15 -10.96 -11.50 9.31
N GLU A 16 -11.17 -12.45 10.22
CA GLU A 16 -11.52 -12.14 11.61
C GLU A 16 -10.45 -11.25 12.27
N LEU A 17 -9.17 -11.61 12.14
CA LEU A 17 -8.06 -10.81 12.66
C LEU A 17 -7.95 -9.43 11.98
N ALA A 18 -8.23 -9.35 10.68
CA ALA A 18 -8.23 -8.09 9.94
C ALA A 18 -9.33 -7.15 10.47
N GLN A 19 -10.52 -7.65 10.74
CA GLN A 19 -11.61 -6.85 11.34
C GLN A 19 -11.22 -6.33 12.72
N GLU A 20 -10.58 -7.16 13.55
CA GLU A 20 -10.11 -6.71 14.85
C GLU A 20 -8.94 -5.71 14.76
N ASN A 21 -8.09 -5.79 13.73
CA ASN A 21 -7.03 -4.81 13.46
C ASN A 21 -7.63 -3.46 13.08
N GLN A 22 -8.61 -3.47 12.18
CA GLN A 22 -9.33 -2.26 11.77
C GLN A 22 -10.00 -1.61 12.98
N ALA A 23 -10.74 -2.38 13.79
CA ALA A 23 -11.37 -1.87 15.00
C ALA A 23 -10.36 -1.32 16.03
N LEU A 24 -9.12 -1.82 16.07
CA LEU A 24 -8.06 -1.25 16.92
C LEU A 24 -7.61 0.12 16.40
N LEU A 25 -7.37 0.23 15.09
CA LEU A 25 -6.99 1.48 14.44
C LEU A 25 -8.08 2.55 14.60
N GLU A 26 -9.34 2.18 14.37
CA GLU A 26 -10.50 3.08 14.56
C GLU A 26 -10.60 3.60 16.00
N ARG A 27 -10.43 2.72 17.00
CA ARG A 27 -10.43 3.14 18.42
C ARG A 27 -9.28 4.08 18.76
N ALA A 28 -8.16 3.96 18.06
CA ALA A 28 -7.00 4.84 18.23
C ALA A 28 -7.11 6.13 17.38
N GLY A 29 -8.11 6.25 16.50
CA GLY A 29 -8.21 7.37 15.55
C GLY A 29 -7.14 7.36 14.46
N VAL A 30 -6.58 6.18 14.14
CA VAL A 30 -5.51 6.03 13.15
C VAL A 30 -6.09 5.52 11.83
N TYR A 31 -5.88 6.24 10.74
CA TYR A 31 -6.26 5.78 9.41
C TYR A 31 -5.16 4.90 8.80
N GLY A 32 -5.52 3.69 8.38
CA GLY A 32 -4.58 2.68 7.90
C GLY A 32 -4.61 2.53 6.38
N VAL A 33 -3.45 2.58 5.73
CA VAL A 33 -3.27 2.46 4.28
C VAL A 33 -2.33 1.30 3.97
N ASN A 34 -2.78 0.31 3.21
CA ASN A 34 -1.97 -0.81 2.72
C ASN A 34 -1.45 -0.50 1.32
N LEU A 35 -0.13 -0.35 1.17
CA LEU A 35 0.54 -0.12 -0.11
C LEU A 35 0.99 -1.44 -0.71
N MET A 36 0.43 -1.81 -1.86
CA MET A 36 0.76 -3.02 -2.62
C MET A 36 1.37 -2.64 -3.96
N ALA A 37 2.39 -3.37 -4.40
CA ALA A 37 3.06 -3.06 -5.67
C ALA A 37 3.95 -4.21 -6.14
N SER A 38 4.48 -4.13 -7.36
CA SER A 38 5.67 -4.89 -7.74
C SER A 38 6.91 -4.44 -6.94
N PRO A 39 7.96 -5.27 -6.83
CA PRO A 39 9.25 -4.82 -6.33
C PRO A 39 9.77 -3.63 -7.15
N GLY A 40 10.23 -2.58 -6.46
CA GLY A 40 10.81 -1.41 -7.10
C GLY A 40 9.83 -0.43 -7.74
N ALA A 41 8.51 -0.61 -7.61
CA ALA A 41 7.52 0.37 -8.10
C ALA A 41 7.59 1.73 -7.37
N GLY A 42 8.18 1.75 -6.18
CA GLY A 42 8.46 2.97 -5.40
C GLY A 42 7.48 3.21 -4.26
N LYS A 43 7.12 2.17 -3.50
CA LYS A 43 6.28 2.27 -2.30
C LYS A 43 6.97 3.09 -1.21
N THR A 44 8.21 2.74 -0.83
CA THR A 44 9.03 3.53 0.09
C THR A 44 9.14 4.99 -0.35
N SER A 45 9.40 5.25 -1.65
CA SER A 45 9.49 6.60 -2.18
C SER A 45 8.17 7.36 -2.09
N LEU A 46 7.04 6.69 -2.30
CA LEU A 46 5.71 7.29 -2.14
C LEU A 46 5.43 7.63 -0.68
N ILE A 47 5.79 6.75 0.26
CA ILE A 47 5.68 7.02 1.71
C ILE A 47 6.51 8.27 2.05
N LEU A 48 7.79 8.30 1.68
CA LEU A 48 8.68 9.42 2.00
C LEU A 48 8.20 10.74 1.37
N ALA A 49 7.77 10.72 0.11
CA ALA A 49 7.21 11.90 -0.56
C ALA A 49 5.89 12.36 0.09
N THR A 50 5.06 11.42 0.52
CA THR A 50 3.82 11.72 1.26
C THR A 50 4.14 12.36 2.59
N VAL A 51 5.01 11.74 3.40
CA VAL A 51 5.42 12.26 4.72
C VAL A 51 5.96 13.68 4.61
N ALA A 52 6.77 13.98 3.59
CA ALA A 52 7.32 15.31 3.38
C ALA A 52 6.26 16.38 2.99
N ALA A 53 5.12 15.94 2.43
CA ALA A 53 4.03 16.81 1.99
C ALA A 53 2.83 16.83 2.97
N LEU A 54 2.88 16.04 4.05
CA LEU A 54 1.83 16.04 5.06
C LEU A 54 1.84 17.36 5.87
N PRO A 55 0.64 17.84 6.28
CA PRO A 55 0.54 18.90 7.29
C PRO A 55 1.24 18.51 8.60
N GLU A 56 1.80 19.49 9.32
CA GLU A 56 2.57 19.26 10.56
C GLU A 56 1.77 18.55 11.67
N ASP A 57 0.44 18.66 11.65
CA ASP A 57 -0.46 18.06 12.64
C ASP A 57 -0.82 16.60 12.34
N VAL A 58 -0.45 16.08 11.17
CA VAL A 58 -0.67 14.69 10.79
C VAL A 58 0.58 13.88 11.10
N ARG A 59 0.53 13.03 12.12
CA ARG A 59 1.68 12.18 12.51
C ARG A 59 1.57 10.81 11.85
N PRO A 60 2.46 10.49 10.90
CA PRO A 60 2.47 9.19 10.26
C PRO A 60 3.26 8.17 11.09
N GLY A 61 2.98 6.89 10.87
CA GLY A 61 3.89 5.80 11.20
C GLY A 61 3.83 4.72 10.12
N VAL A 62 4.78 3.79 10.17
CA VAL A 62 4.96 2.79 9.11
C VAL A 62 5.13 1.39 9.68
N ILE A 63 4.47 0.42 9.05
CA ILE A 63 4.83 -1.00 9.14
C ILE A 63 5.48 -1.40 7.82
N GLU A 64 6.71 -1.88 7.88
CA GLU A 64 7.50 -2.27 6.72
C GLU A 64 7.52 -3.80 6.63
N GLY A 65 7.11 -4.37 5.48
CA GLY A 65 7.11 -5.81 5.24
C GLY A 65 8.11 -6.24 4.17
N ASP A 66 9.31 -6.63 4.59
CA ASP A 66 10.36 -7.16 3.70
C ASP A 66 10.75 -8.60 4.08
N LEU A 67 11.39 -9.27 3.12
CA LEU A 67 11.91 -10.62 3.25
C LEU A 67 13.09 -10.69 4.23
N ALA A 68 13.97 -9.68 4.26
CA ALA A 68 15.18 -9.75 5.09
C ALA A 68 15.95 -8.45 5.37
N SER A 69 15.70 -7.34 4.66
CA SER A 69 16.57 -6.15 4.74
C SER A 69 15.93 -4.99 5.49
N SER A 70 16.68 -4.24 6.28
CA SER A 70 16.15 -3.07 7.02
C SER A 70 16.22 -1.76 6.22
N ILE A 71 16.58 -1.81 4.93
CA ILE A 71 16.94 -0.63 4.14
C ILE A 71 15.80 0.39 4.10
N ASP A 72 14.58 -0.08 3.83
CA ASP A 72 13.40 0.77 3.74
C ASP A 72 13.01 1.33 5.12
N ALA A 73 13.03 0.49 6.16
CA ALA A 73 12.75 0.90 7.53
C ALA A 73 13.74 1.96 8.04
N ASP A 74 15.04 1.79 7.78
CA ASP A 74 16.08 2.73 8.20
C ASP A 74 15.92 4.09 7.49
N ALA A 75 15.57 4.09 6.20
CA ALA A 75 15.32 5.32 5.44
C ALA A 75 14.11 6.10 5.98
N ILE A 76 13.07 5.40 6.41
CA ILE A 76 11.86 5.99 7.00
C ILE A 76 12.14 6.50 8.42
N ALA A 77 12.81 5.72 9.25
CA ALA A 77 13.20 6.11 10.61
C ALA A 77 14.05 7.39 10.61
N ALA A 78 14.90 7.57 9.60
CA ALA A 78 15.72 8.77 9.44
C ALA A 78 14.89 10.07 9.25
N GLN A 79 13.61 9.96 8.90
CA GLN A 79 12.67 11.10 8.84
C GLN A 79 11.96 11.37 10.17
N GLY A 80 12.31 10.64 11.24
CA GLY A 80 11.65 10.75 12.55
C GLY A 80 10.28 10.06 12.62
N VAL A 81 9.96 9.24 11.63
CA VAL A 81 8.69 8.49 11.56
C VAL A 81 8.80 7.19 12.36
N PRO A 82 7.89 6.90 13.31
CA PRO A 82 7.81 5.61 13.97
C PRO A 82 7.66 4.48 12.95
N VAL A 83 8.57 3.50 12.98
CA VAL A 83 8.56 2.37 12.05
C VAL A 83 8.73 1.04 12.78
N VAL A 84 7.95 0.05 12.36
CA VAL A 84 8.09 -1.34 12.78
C VAL A 84 8.32 -2.20 11.55
N GLN A 85 9.43 -2.94 11.54
CA GLN A 85 9.73 -3.89 10.49
C GLN A 85 9.17 -5.29 10.82
N ILE A 86 8.54 -5.91 9.83
CA ILE A 86 8.12 -7.31 9.82
C ILE A 86 9.01 -8.04 8.82
N ASN A 87 9.88 -8.92 9.34
CA ASN A 87 10.57 -9.88 8.49
C ASN A 87 9.60 -11.02 8.16
N THR A 88 9.23 -11.16 6.89
CA THR A 88 8.21 -12.15 6.47
C THR A 88 8.74 -13.57 6.37
N GLY A 89 10.05 -13.79 6.56
CA GLY A 89 10.67 -15.12 6.57
C GLY A 89 10.55 -15.88 5.24
N GLY A 90 10.35 -15.16 4.13
CA GLY A 90 10.14 -15.76 2.81
C GLY A 90 8.70 -15.71 2.30
N ASN A 91 7.74 -15.26 3.11
CA ASN A 91 6.35 -15.12 2.66
C ASN A 91 6.21 -13.98 1.63
N CYS A 92 5.36 -14.22 0.62
CA CYS A 92 5.14 -13.29 -0.50
C CYS A 92 4.13 -12.16 -0.22
N HIS A 93 3.61 -12.08 1.01
CA HIS A 93 2.60 -11.12 1.45
C HIS A 93 2.63 -10.99 2.98
N LEU A 94 1.99 -9.94 3.49
CA LEU A 94 1.66 -9.80 4.91
C LEU A 94 0.30 -10.41 5.23
N GLU A 95 0.12 -10.83 6.48
CA GLU A 95 -1.13 -11.37 7.04
C GLU A 95 -1.57 -10.54 8.25
N ALA A 96 -2.86 -10.58 8.60
CA ALA A 96 -3.43 -9.77 9.67
C ALA A 96 -2.79 -10.02 11.05
N ASN A 97 -2.36 -11.26 11.34
CA ASN A 97 -1.65 -11.58 12.59
C ASN A 97 -0.27 -10.89 12.71
N MET A 98 0.44 -10.72 11.59
CA MET A 98 1.72 -10.02 11.54
C MET A 98 1.49 -8.53 11.81
N ILE A 99 0.43 -7.97 11.21
CA ILE A 99 0.03 -6.58 11.46
C ILE A 99 -0.37 -6.38 12.91
N ARG A 100 -1.17 -7.28 13.51
CA ARG A 100 -1.53 -7.23 14.92
C ARG A 100 -0.29 -7.09 15.81
N SER A 101 0.72 -7.93 15.56
CA SER A 101 1.97 -7.90 16.31
C SER A 101 2.71 -6.58 16.14
N ALA A 102 2.74 -6.01 14.93
CA ALA A 102 3.38 -4.73 14.69
C ALA A 102 2.63 -3.55 15.33
N LEU A 103 1.29 -3.56 15.32
CA LEU A 103 0.45 -2.54 15.95
C LEU A 103 0.72 -2.42 17.47
N GLU A 104 1.01 -3.52 18.16
CA GLU A 104 1.36 -3.51 19.59
C GLU A 104 2.69 -2.80 19.91
N ARG A 105 3.52 -2.54 18.89
CA ARG A 105 4.85 -1.93 19.01
C ARG A 105 4.88 -0.47 18.55
N LEU A 106 3.78 0.02 17.98
CA LEU A 106 3.64 1.40 17.53
C LEU A 106 2.95 2.26 18.61
N PRO A 107 3.32 3.55 18.74
CA PRO A 107 2.63 4.49 19.62
C PRO A 107 1.33 4.98 18.97
N LEU A 108 0.30 4.12 18.90
CA LEU A 108 -0.93 4.41 18.15
C LEU A 108 -1.69 5.64 18.65
N ASP A 109 -1.53 6.01 19.92
CA ASP A 109 -2.09 7.22 20.53
C ASP A 109 -1.38 8.52 20.11
N GLU A 110 -0.21 8.41 19.49
CA GLU A 110 0.58 9.53 18.99
C GLU A 110 0.54 9.61 17.45
N MET A 111 -0.38 8.92 16.79
CA MET A 111 -0.44 8.80 15.33
C MET A 111 -1.84 9.10 14.78
N GLU A 112 -1.92 9.59 13.55
CA GLU A 112 -3.19 9.77 12.81
C GLU A 112 -3.23 8.96 11.51
N LEU A 113 -2.07 8.52 11.03
CA LEU A 113 -1.94 7.84 9.75
C LEU A 113 -0.92 6.70 9.87
N LEU A 114 -1.29 5.53 9.36
CA LEU A 114 -0.43 4.36 9.31
C LEU A 114 -0.30 3.89 7.87
N PHE A 115 0.93 3.84 7.36
CA PHE A 115 1.22 3.12 6.13
C PHE A 115 1.69 1.71 6.45
N ILE A 116 1.15 0.73 5.75
CA ILE A 116 1.68 -0.62 5.70
C ILE A 116 2.31 -0.82 4.34
N GLU A 117 3.63 -0.86 4.30
CA GLU A 117 4.37 -1.21 3.10
C GLU A 117 4.37 -2.74 2.93
N ASN A 118 3.53 -3.26 2.05
CA ASN A 118 3.41 -4.70 1.83
C ASN A 118 4.60 -5.25 1.03
N VAL A 119 4.74 -6.58 0.99
CA VAL A 119 5.76 -7.23 0.17
C VAL A 119 5.53 -6.87 -1.30
N GLY A 120 6.63 -6.64 -2.05
CA GLY A 120 6.58 -6.38 -3.49
C GLY A 120 6.04 -7.58 -4.28
N ASN A 121 4.72 -7.65 -4.46
CA ASN A 121 4.01 -8.70 -5.19
C ASN A 121 2.61 -8.22 -5.65
N LEU A 122 2.28 -8.40 -6.93
CA LEU A 122 0.96 -8.05 -7.51
C LEU A 122 -0.04 -9.22 -7.54
N VAL A 123 0.24 -10.32 -6.84
CA VAL A 123 -0.58 -11.55 -6.86
C VAL A 123 -0.99 -11.96 -5.45
N CYS A 124 -0.04 -12.28 -4.57
CA CYS A 124 -0.36 -12.81 -3.24
C CYS A 124 -1.17 -11.81 -2.39
N PRO A 125 -0.78 -10.53 -2.26
CA PRO A 125 -1.41 -9.61 -1.30
C PRO A 125 -2.88 -9.32 -1.59
N ALA A 126 -3.34 -9.48 -2.84
CA ALA A 126 -4.71 -9.19 -3.25
C ALA A 126 -5.77 -10.05 -2.52
N ASN A 127 -5.37 -11.15 -1.88
CA ASN A 127 -6.29 -12.08 -1.20
C ASN A 127 -6.28 -11.96 0.33
N PHE A 128 -5.41 -11.11 0.91
CA PHE A 128 -5.19 -11.05 2.36
C PHE A 128 -5.53 -9.67 2.88
N GLN A 129 -6.64 -9.58 3.61
CA GLN A 129 -7.00 -8.36 4.33
C GLN A 129 -6.07 -8.17 5.53
N LEU A 130 -5.60 -6.94 5.72
CA LEU A 130 -4.70 -6.58 6.83
C LEU A 130 -5.42 -5.88 7.99
N GLY A 131 -6.64 -5.40 7.75
CA GLY A 131 -7.37 -4.52 8.65
C GLY A 131 -7.07 -3.03 8.44
N THR A 132 -6.63 -2.65 7.24
CA THR A 132 -6.49 -1.25 6.83
C THR A 132 -7.80 -0.73 6.27
N HIS A 133 -7.93 0.60 6.24
CA HIS A 133 -9.10 1.31 5.73
C HIS A 133 -9.04 1.48 4.22
N CYS A 134 -7.83 1.54 3.67
CA CYS A 134 -7.58 1.75 2.26
C CYS A 134 -6.50 0.80 1.75
N ASN A 135 -6.71 0.25 0.56
CA ASN A 135 -5.78 -0.52 -0.23
C ASN A 135 -5.34 0.29 -1.45
N VAL A 136 -4.05 0.50 -1.61
CA VAL A 136 -3.50 1.32 -2.69
C VAL A 136 -2.54 0.47 -3.50
N VAL A 137 -2.75 0.44 -4.81
CA VAL A 137 -1.83 -0.22 -5.73
C VAL A 137 -0.89 0.81 -6.32
N VAL A 138 0.41 0.63 -6.12
CA VAL A 138 1.46 1.44 -6.75
C VAL A 138 1.99 0.70 -7.97
N GLY A 139 1.75 1.26 -9.16
CA GLY A 139 2.43 0.88 -10.38
C GLY A 139 3.52 1.90 -10.73
N SER A 140 4.42 1.54 -11.63
CA SER A 140 5.43 2.48 -12.15
C SER A 140 5.60 2.39 -13.66
N ALA A 141 5.99 3.50 -14.29
CA ALA A 141 6.19 3.56 -15.75
C ALA A 141 7.11 2.43 -16.30
N PRO A 142 8.26 2.10 -15.69
CA PRO A 142 9.14 1.04 -16.21
C PRO A 142 8.54 -0.37 -16.22
N GLU A 143 7.44 -0.60 -15.48
CA GLU A 143 6.77 -1.89 -15.49
C GLU A 143 5.98 -2.11 -16.78
N GLY A 144 5.52 -1.05 -17.45
CA GLY A 144 4.70 -1.08 -18.65
C GLY A 144 3.19 -0.96 -18.38
N HIS A 145 2.47 -0.39 -19.34
CA HIS A 145 1.07 0.04 -19.22
C HIS A 145 0.04 -1.11 -19.21
N ASP A 146 0.48 -2.36 -19.34
CA ASP A 146 -0.38 -3.55 -19.42
C ASP A 146 -0.74 -4.16 -18.06
N LYS A 147 -0.24 -3.61 -16.95
CA LYS A 147 -0.39 -4.22 -15.61
C LYS A 147 -1.82 -4.47 -15.16
N PRO A 148 -2.79 -3.55 -15.35
CA PRO A 148 -4.17 -3.81 -14.96
C PRO A 148 -4.78 -5.05 -15.65
N TYR A 149 -4.41 -5.30 -16.91
CA TYR A 149 -4.85 -6.48 -17.66
C TYR A 149 -4.18 -7.77 -17.19
N LYS A 150 -2.91 -7.70 -16.77
CA LYS A 150 -2.14 -8.88 -16.31
C LYS A 150 -2.43 -9.26 -14.87
N TYR A 151 -2.80 -8.31 -14.02
CA TYR A 151 -3.04 -8.52 -12.59
C TYR A 151 -4.42 -8.02 -12.15
N PRO A 152 -5.51 -8.45 -12.81
CA PRO A 152 -6.84 -7.86 -12.64
C PRO A 152 -7.34 -7.92 -11.19
N GLY A 153 -7.04 -9.01 -10.45
CA GLY A 153 -7.45 -9.14 -9.05
C GLY A 153 -6.81 -8.10 -8.12
N MET A 154 -5.56 -7.70 -8.38
CA MET A 154 -4.88 -6.69 -7.58
C MET A 154 -5.48 -5.31 -7.79
N PHE A 155 -5.71 -4.93 -9.05
CA PHE A 155 -6.29 -3.63 -9.39
C PHE A 155 -7.80 -3.55 -9.06
N ALA A 156 -8.52 -4.67 -9.12
CA ALA A 156 -9.92 -4.76 -8.69
C ALA A 156 -10.08 -4.56 -7.16
N ALA A 157 -9.09 -4.97 -6.37
CA ALA A 157 -9.11 -4.83 -4.91
C ALA A 157 -8.60 -3.47 -4.40
N ALA A 158 -8.20 -2.56 -5.29
CA ALA A 158 -7.62 -1.27 -4.94
C ALA A 158 -8.70 -0.21 -4.68
N ASP A 159 -8.57 0.54 -3.60
CA ASP A 159 -9.38 1.75 -3.37
C ASP A 159 -8.80 2.94 -4.13
N ALA A 160 -7.49 2.94 -4.42
CA ALA A 160 -6.82 3.90 -5.30
C ALA A 160 -5.62 3.29 -6.01
N VAL A 161 -5.25 3.87 -7.15
CA VAL A 161 -4.06 3.47 -7.91
C VAL A 161 -3.13 4.66 -8.09
N VAL A 162 -1.85 4.45 -7.79
CA VAL A 162 -0.77 5.42 -8.02
C VAL A 162 0.11 4.91 -9.15
N LEU A 163 0.23 5.67 -10.24
CA LEU A 163 1.23 5.45 -11.27
C LEU A 163 2.43 6.36 -10.99
N ASN A 164 3.44 5.81 -10.33
CA ASN A 164 4.67 6.50 -9.95
C ASN A 164 5.70 6.51 -11.10
N LYS A 165 6.77 7.29 -10.93
CA LYS A 165 7.84 7.50 -11.90
C LYS A 165 7.32 8.07 -13.22
N ALA A 166 6.30 8.95 -13.14
CA ALA A 166 5.69 9.59 -14.30
C ALA A 166 6.70 10.42 -15.13
N ASP A 167 7.79 10.86 -14.51
CA ASP A 167 8.93 11.50 -15.15
C ASP A 167 9.66 10.60 -16.18
N LEU A 168 9.32 9.31 -16.25
CA LEU A 168 9.88 8.35 -17.19
C LEU A 168 8.85 7.87 -18.24
N LEU A 169 7.63 8.42 -18.28
CA LEU A 169 6.59 7.95 -19.22
C LEU A 169 7.08 8.00 -20.67
N GLU A 170 7.70 9.10 -21.08
CA GLU A 170 8.26 9.26 -22.44
C GLU A 170 9.40 8.27 -22.71
N VAL A 171 10.26 8.01 -21.72
CA VAL A 171 11.41 7.11 -21.86
C VAL A 171 10.98 5.66 -22.13
N PHE A 172 9.81 5.27 -21.63
CA PHE A 172 9.28 3.91 -21.76
C PHE A 172 8.12 3.81 -22.76
N ASP A 173 7.85 4.86 -23.55
CA ASP A 173 6.70 4.94 -24.45
C ASP A 173 5.39 4.50 -23.76
N PHE A 174 5.21 4.96 -22.51
CA PHE A 174 4.13 4.47 -21.67
C PHE A 174 2.79 5.11 -22.07
N ASP A 175 1.85 4.28 -22.51
CA ASP A 175 0.49 4.68 -22.81
C ASP A 175 -0.39 4.74 -21.55
N VAL A 176 -0.56 5.95 -21.01
CA VAL A 176 -1.39 6.21 -19.83
C VAL A 176 -2.88 5.94 -20.11
N ASP A 177 -3.35 6.17 -21.33
CA ASP A 177 -4.75 5.94 -21.69
C ASP A 177 -5.05 4.44 -21.73
N TYR A 178 -4.15 3.63 -22.29
CA TYR A 178 -4.27 2.18 -22.27
C TYR A 178 -4.23 1.62 -20.84
N PHE A 179 -3.32 2.10 -19.99
CA PHE A 179 -3.31 1.73 -18.58
C PHE A 179 -4.63 2.08 -17.90
N THR A 180 -5.15 3.29 -18.14
CA THR A 180 -6.41 3.78 -17.57
C THR A 180 -7.59 2.95 -18.04
N GLN A 181 -7.66 2.58 -19.32
CA GLN A 181 -8.69 1.68 -19.85
C GLN A 181 -8.67 0.32 -19.12
N GLY A 182 -7.48 -0.26 -18.95
CA GLY A 182 -7.32 -1.51 -18.21
C GLY A 182 -7.78 -1.42 -16.77
N LEU A 183 -7.43 -0.32 -16.08
CA LEU A 183 -7.91 -0.06 -14.72
C LEU A 183 -9.43 0.04 -14.69
N ARG A 184 -10.05 0.84 -15.57
CA ARG A 184 -11.51 1.03 -15.60
C ARG A 184 -12.28 -0.26 -15.91
N MET A 185 -11.68 -1.21 -16.62
CA MET A 185 -12.29 -2.52 -16.89
C MET A 185 -12.43 -3.38 -15.62
N VAL A 186 -11.50 -3.25 -14.67
CA VAL A 186 -11.47 -4.09 -13.46
C VAL A 186 -11.94 -3.33 -12.21
N ASN A 187 -11.83 -2.01 -12.24
CA ASN A 187 -12.19 -1.11 -11.15
C ASN A 187 -12.60 0.27 -11.72
N PRO A 188 -13.89 0.48 -12.02
CA PRO A 188 -14.35 1.71 -12.65
C PRO A 188 -14.22 2.94 -11.74
N ASP A 189 -14.21 2.76 -10.42
CA ASP A 189 -14.34 3.84 -9.45
C ASP A 189 -13.00 4.28 -8.83
N ALA A 190 -11.97 3.41 -8.82
CA ALA A 190 -10.68 3.76 -8.22
C ALA A 190 -10.02 4.98 -8.88
N PRO A 191 -9.71 6.06 -8.14
CA PRO A 191 -8.95 7.18 -8.68
C PRO A 191 -7.55 6.74 -9.11
N LEU A 192 -7.05 7.35 -10.18
CA LEU A 192 -5.69 7.15 -10.69
C LEU A 192 -4.89 8.44 -10.45
N PHE A 193 -3.80 8.33 -9.69
CA PHE A 193 -2.85 9.40 -9.47
C PHE A 193 -1.60 9.14 -10.29
N VAL A 194 -1.36 9.95 -11.31
CA VAL A 194 -0.12 9.93 -12.09
C VAL A 194 0.84 10.92 -11.46
N LEU A 195 1.97 10.43 -10.93
CA LEU A 195 2.89 11.25 -10.16
C LEU A 195 4.36 10.82 -10.31
N SER A 196 5.25 11.69 -9.89
CA SER A 196 6.66 11.38 -9.71
C SER A 196 7.12 11.76 -8.31
N CYS A 197 7.46 10.77 -7.50
CA CYS A 197 8.11 11.01 -6.21
C CYS A 197 9.50 11.68 -6.37
N ARG A 198 10.11 11.59 -7.57
CA ARG A 198 11.43 12.19 -7.84
C ARG A 198 11.32 13.70 -8.07
N THR A 199 10.30 14.15 -8.81
CA THR A 199 10.10 15.58 -9.13
C THR A 199 9.14 16.28 -8.17
N GLY A 200 8.32 15.51 -7.43
CA GLY A 200 7.22 16.01 -6.61
C GLY A 200 5.91 16.24 -7.39
N GLU A 201 5.94 16.13 -8.72
CA GLU A 201 4.76 16.34 -9.55
C GLU A 201 3.66 15.33 -9.21
N GLY A 202 2.43 15.82 -8.99
CA GLY A 202 1.26 15.01 -8.68
C GLY A 202 1.16 14.53 -7.22
N VAL A 203 2.19 14.72 -6.39
CA VAL A 203 2.19 14.31 -4.98
C VAL A 203 1.12 15.06 -4.18
N ASP A 204 0.96 16.37 -4.40
CA ASP A 204 -0.03 17.18 -3.68
C ASP A 204 -1.47 16.68 -3.89
N ALA A 205 -1.81 16.27 -5.11
CA ALA A 205 -3.15 15.74 -5.43
C ALA A 205 -3.39 14.39 -4.73
N TRP A 206 -2.36 13.54 -4.67
CA TRP A 206 -2.39 12.29 -3.93
C TRP A 206 -2.59 12.53 -2.43
N VAL A 207 -1.82 13.44 -1.82
CA VAL A 207 -1.91 13.75 -0.40
C VAL A 207 -3.26 14.37 -0.06
N ALA A 208 -3.77 15.30 -0.87
CA ALA A 208 -5.08 15.90 -0.66
C ALA A 208 -6.18 14.84 -0.61
N TRP A 209 -6.20 13.92 -1.58
CA TRP A 209 -7.15 12.81 -1.59
C TRP A 209 -7.02 11.92 -0.35
N LEU A 210 -5.80 11.59 0.06
CA LEU A 210 -5.57 10.76 1.24
C LEU A 210 -6.10 11.42 2.53
N LEU A 211 -5.92 12.72 2.68
CA LEU A 211 -6.43 13.48 3.83
C LEU A 211 -7.97 13.54 3.83
N GLU A 212 -8.60 13.61 2.65
CA GLU A 212 -10.06 13.53 2.52
C GLU A 212 -10.59 12.16 2.95
N GLN A 213 -9.91 11.06 2.59
CA GLN A 213 -10.34 9.70 2.98
C GLN A 213 -10.26 9.43 4.49
N ARG A 214 -9.40 10.16 5.21
CA ARG A 214 -9.28 10.07 6.68
C ARG A 214 -10.42 10.76 7.41
N SER A 215 -11.02 11.79 6.81
CA SER A 215 -11.97 12.71 7.44
C SER A 215 -13.33 12.06 7.67
#